data_AF-A0A138A7Z2-F1
#
_entry.id   AF-A0A138A7Z2-F1
#
_cell.length_a   1.000
_cell.length_b   1.000
_cell.length_c   1.000
_cell.angle_alpha   90.00
_cell.angle_beta   90.00
_cell.angle_gamma   90.00
#
_symmetry.space_group_name_H-M   'P 1'
#
loop_
_entity.id
_entity.type
_entity.pdbx_description
1 polymer ?
#
loop_
_entity_poly.entity_id
_entity_poly.type
_entity_poly.pdbx_seq_one_letter_code
_entity_poly.pdbx_strand_id
1 'polypeptide(L)'
;MTGSRSLVSLAVALLAAGAFAGCASDSDPAPSTAAAPVPVSASAPASSAAVVPAHVPGTYANGEWVVRLAADGTWEEDLRGQVNAYGGTYTVDGDRVLLRDRGGSSETATLQGDELRLPSITLRRQ
;
A
#
# COMPACT_ATOMS: atom_id res chain seq x y z
N MET A 1 -9.70 44.11 -28.65
CA MET A 1 -8.57 43.50 -29.39
C MET A 1 -8.66 41.99 -29.23
N THR A 2 -8.54 41.32 -30.37
CA THR A 2 -8.85 39.93 -30.72
C THR A 2 -7.89 38.92 -30.08
N GLY A 3 -8.37 37.78 -29.58
CA GLY A 3 -8.09 36.46 -30.20
C GLY A 3 -7.36 35.54 -29.19
N SER A 4 -7.43 34.22 -29.21
CA SER A 4 -8.00 33.30 -30.19
C SER A 4 -8.33 31.96 -29.50
N ARG A 5 -9.38 31.29 -29.98
CA ARG A 5 -9.79 29.94 -29.58
C ARG A 5 -8.90 28.91 -30.28
N SER A 6 -8.57 27.80 -29.62
CA SER A 6 -8.18 26.56 -30.30
C SER A 6 -8.90 25.38 -29.67
N LEU A 7 -9.92 24.94 -30.41
CA LEU A 7 -10.53 23.62 -30.32
C LEU A 7 -9.70 22.69 -31.20
N VAL A 8 -9.20 21.57 -30.67
CA VAL A 8 -8.85 20.42 -31.50
C VAL A 8 -9.45 19.19 -30.83
N SER A 9 -10.63 18.83 -31.31
CA SER A 9 -11.22 17.51 -31.12
C SER A 9 -10.52 16.53 -32.06
N LEU A 10 -10.12 15.36 -31.56
CA LEU A 10 -9.98 14.18 -32.41
C LEU A 10 -10.43 12.94 -31.62
N ALA A 11 -11.55 12.39 -32.06
CA ALA A 11 -12.12 11.13 -31.62
C ALA A 11 -11.71 10.00 -32.59
N VAL A 12 -12.17 8.77 -32.27
CA VAL A 12 -12.18 7.51 -33.07
C VAL A 12 -11.01 6.58 -32.72
N ALA A 13 -11.16 5.27 -32.41
CA ALA A 13 -12.19 4.31 -32.80
C ALA A 13 -12.38 3.16 -31.78
N LEU A 14 -13.58 2.57 -31.82
CA LEU A 14 -13.98 1.28 -31.26
C LEU A 14 -13.20 0.10 -31.88
N LEU A 15 -12.99 -0.96 -31.09
CA LEU A 15 -12.94 -2.35 -31.57
C LEU A 15 -13.62 -3.28 -30.56
N ALA A 16 -14.36 -4.24 -31.12
CA ALA A 16 -15.45 -4.99 -30.50
C ALA A 16 -15.07 -6.43 -30.12
N ALA A 17 -15.88 -6.97 -29.20
CA ALA A 17 -16.37 -8.35 -29.10
C ALA A 17 -15.38 -9.53 -29.01
N GLY A 18 -15.41 -10.20 -27.86
CA GLY A 18 -15.05 -11.62 -27.72
C GLY A 18 -15.95 -12.25 -26.66
N ALA A 19 -16.89 -13.10 -27.10
CA ALA A 19 -17.73 -13.94 -26.26
C ALA A 19 -17.35 -15.40 -26.49
N PHE A 20 -17.12 -16.16 -25.42
CA PHE A 20 -17.30 -17.61 -25.42
C PHE A 20 -18.02 -18.01 -24.13
N ALA A 21 -19.26 -18.49 -24.31
CA ALA A 21 -20.00 -19.27 -23.36
C ALA A 21 -19.53 -20.73 -23.43
N GLY A 22 -19.46 -21.43 -22.30
CA GLY A 22 -19.17 -22.87 -22.24
C GLY A 22 -19.74 -23.50 -20.97
N CYS A 23 -20.69 -24.40 -21.18
CA CYS A 23 -21.56 -25.16 -20.26
C CYS A 23 -20.83 -25.82 -19.07
N ALA A 24 -21.34 -25.74 -17.83
CA ALA A 24 -22.47 -26.44 -17.21
C ALA A 24 -22.24 -27.95 -16.92
N SER A 25 -22.15 -28.22 -15.61
CA SER A 25 -22.37 -29.40 -14.75
C SER A 25 -22.67 -30.78 -15.35
N ASP A 26 -22.12 -31.86 -14.74
CA ASP A 26 -22.90 -32.94 -14.08
C ASP A 26 -22.04 -34.05 -13.39
N SER A 27 -22.53 -34.55 -12.23
CA SER A 27 -22.38 -35.89 -11.58
C SER A 27 -21.12 -36.37 -10.81
N ASP A 28 -21.17 -36.21 -9.46
CA ASP A 28 -21.17 -37.17 -8.29
C ASP A 28 -20.72 -38.68 -8.44
N PRO A 29 -20.49 -39.49 -7.36
CA PRO A 29 -19.24 -39.66 -6.60
C PRO A 29 -18.77 -41.13 -6.32
N ALA A 30 -17.55 -41.25 -5.74
CA ALA A 30 -17.00 -42.28 -4.82
C ALA A 30 -16.56 -43.69 -5.33
N PRO A 31 -15.67 -44.44 -4.63
CA PRO A 31 -14.67 -44.08 -3.60
C PRO A 31 -13.26 -44.74 -3.78
N SER A 32 -12.36 -44.38 -2.85
CA SER A 32 -11.18 -45.13 -2.35
C SER A 32 -9.93 -45.25 -3.23
N THR A 33 -8.87 -44.53 -2.83
CA THR A 33 -7.67 -45.19 -2.30
C THR A 33 -7.00 -44.26 -1.28
N ALA A 34 -6.73 -44.81 -0.10
CA ALA A 34 -6.10 -44.14 1.02
C ALA A 34 -4.69 -43.61 0.68
N ALA A 35 -4.43 -42.36 1.05
CA ALA A 35 -3.08 -41.85 1.28
C ALA A 35 -3.04 -41.22 2.67
N ALA A 36 -2.06 -41.66 3.46
CA ALA A 36 -1.93 -41.42 4.90
C ALA A 36 -1.88 -39.92 5.28
N PRO A 37 -2.35 -39.55 6.49
CA PRO A 37 -2.20 -38.19 6.99
C PRO A 37 -0.73 -37.95 7.35
N VAL A 38 -0.04 -37.11 6.56
CA VAL A 38 1.23 -36.54 7.01
C VAL A 38 0.92 -35.43 8.02
N PRO A 39 1.48 -35.46 9.23
CA PRO A 39 1.23 -34.41 10.21
C PRO A 39 1.82 -33.09 9.72
N VAL A 40 0.91 -32.14 9.49
CA VAL A 40 1.14 -30.70 9.37
C VAL A 40 2.15 -30.25 10.42
N SER A 41 3.33 -29.84 9.97
CA SER A 41 4.27 -29.06 10.78
C SER A 41 4.53 -27.74 10.06
N ALA A 42 3.48 -26.94 9.92
CA ALA A 42 3.61 -25.51 9.65
C ALA A 42 3.70 -24.79 11.00
N SER A 43 4.84 -24.91 11.68
CA SER A 43 5.16 -24.08 12.84
C SER A 43 6.04 -22.92 12.40
N ALA A 44 5.43 -21.96 11.70
CA ALA A 44 5.87 -20.58 11.86
C ALA A 44 5.10 -20.03 13.08
N PRO A 45 5.77 -19.59 14.15
CA PRO A 45 5.06 -18.90 15.22
C PRO A 45 4.36 -17.70 14.60
N ALA A 46 3.05 -17.62 14.83
CA ALA A 46 2.29 -16.41 14.58
C ALA A 46 3.06 -15.26 15.27
N SER A 47 3.66 -14.37 14.49
CA SER A 47 4.14 -13.12 15.05
C SER A 47 2.90 -12.38 15.49
N SER A 48 2.59 -12.49 16.78
CA SER A 48 1.74 -11.52 17.45
C SER A 48 2.52 -10.20 17.47
N ALA A 49 2.61 -9.53 16.32
CA ALA A 49 2.95 -8.13 16.26
C ALA A 49 1.88 -7.42 17.07
N ALA A 50 2.35 -6.81 18.17
CA ALA A 50 1.55 -6.16 19.18
C ALA A 50 0.52 -5.19 18.56
N VAL A 51 -0.61 -5.03 19.25
CA VAL A 51 -1.65 -4.05 18.96
C VAL A 51 -1.00 -2.70 18.61
N VAL A 52 -1.09 -2.29 17.34
CA VAL A 52 -0.71 -0.95 16.87
C VAL A 52 -1.99 -0.15 16.80
N PRO A 53 -2.38 0.55 17.87
CA PRO A 53 -2.39 2.02 17.79
C PRO A 53 -2.40 2.75 19.15
N ALA A 54 -1.76 3.93 19.21
CA ALA A 54 -2.26 5.08 19.98
C ALA A 54 -1.63 6.39 19.52
N HIS A 55 -0.40 6.42 19.01
CA HIS A 55 0.28 7.66 18.64
C HIS A 55 1.00 7.51 17.30
N VAL A 56 0.34 7.88 16.21
CA VAL A 56 0.99 7.99 14.88
C VAL A 56 1.16 9.46 14.48
N PRO A 57 1.43 10.34 15.44
CA PRO A 57 2.42 11.38 15.19
C PRO A 57 3.80 10.96 15.69
N GLY A 58 4.86 11.47 15.08
CA GLY A 58 6.24 11.19 15.49
C GLY A 58 7.27 11.40 14.38
N THR A 59 8.54 11.28 14.76
CA THR A 59 9.66 11.30 13.83
C THR A 59 10.23 9.89 13.71
N TYR A 60 10.37 9.41 12.49
CA TYR A 60 10.93 8.11 12.16
C TYR A 60 12.16 8.31 11.27
N ALA A 61 13.28 7.67 11.60
CA ALA A 61 14.52 7.89 10.88
C ALA A 61 15.39 6.64 10.80
N ASN A 62 16.33 6.65 9.86
CA ASN A 62 17.42 5.67 9.77
C ASN A 62 18.78 6.32 9.42
N GLY A 63 18.97 7.59 9.79
CA GLY A 63 20.16 8.38 9.51
C GLY A 63 19.94 9.31 8.32
N GLU A 64 19.92 8.78 7.10
CA GLU A 64 19.83 9.56 5.86
C GLU A 64 18.38 9.90 5.45
N TRP A 65 17.41 9.16 5.97
CA TRP A 65 15.99 9.36 5.69
C TRP A 65 15.27 9.63 7.00
N VAL A 66 14.50 10.72 7.03
CA VAL A 66 13.62 11.10 8.14
C VAL A 66 12.20 11.30 7.62
N VAL A 67 11.20 10.70 8.25
CA VAL A 67 9.78 10.97 8.01
C VAL A 67 9.15 11.48 9.30
N ARG A 68 8.48 12.62 9.23
CA ARG A 68 7.75 13.22 10.35
C ARG A 68 6.27 13.18 10.05
N LEU A 69 5.52 12.54 10.94
CA LEU A 69 4.05 12.49 10.92
C LEU A 69 3.54 13.46 11.99
N ALA A 70 2.78 14.48 11.58
CA ALA A 70 2.24 15.51 12.47
C ALA A 70 0.80 15.20 12.90
N ALA A 71 0.42 15.65 14.10
CA ALA A 71 -0.91 15.37 14.67
C ALA A 71 -2.10 15.93 13.86
N ASP A 72 -1.84 16.86 12.95
CA ASP A 72 -2.84 17.44 12.05
C ASP A 72 -3.09 16.60 10.78
N GLY A 73 -2.43 15.45 10.64
CA GLY A 73 -2.56 14.58 9.46
C GLY A 73 -1.63 14.99 8.32
N THR A 74 -0.66 15.87 8.55
CA THR A 74 0.39 16.20 7.57
C THR A 74 1.67 15.41 7.81
N TRP A 75 2.47 15.25 6.77
CA TRP A 75 3.80 14.64 6.88
C TRP A 75 4.82 15.39 6.05
N GLU A 76 6.08 15.31 6.49
CA GLU A 76 7.25 15.82 5.77
C GLU A 76 8.37 14.78 5.81
N GLU A 77 9.18 14.76 4.77
CA GLU A 77 10.34 13.88 4.65
C GLU A 77 11.62 14.68 4.41
N ASP A 78 12.69 14.31 5.12
CA ASP A 78 14.05 14.65 4.72
C ASP A 78 14.69 13.45 4.04
N LEU A 79 15.34 13.70 2.91
CA LEU A 79 16.02 12.66 2.15
C LEU A 79 17.43 13.12 1.81
N ARG A 80 18.43 12.38 2.31
CA ARG A 80 19.86 12.59 2.00
C ARG A 80 20.31 14.04 2.25
N GLY A 81 19.88 14.60 3.38
CA GLY A 81 20.19 15.97 3.79
C GLY A 81 19.34 17.07 3.12
N GLN A 82 18.44 16.75 2.20
CA GLN A 82 17.46 17.70 1.69
C GLN A 82 16.28 17.79 2.66
N VAL A 83 16.13 18.95 3.31
CA VAL A 83 15.05 19.20 4.26
C VAL A 83 13.72 19.41 3.55
N ASN A 84 12.67 18.75 4.04
CA ASN A 84 11.31 18.78 3.46
C ASN A 84 11.32 18.50 1.95
N ALA A 85 12.06 17.46 1.57
CA ALA A 85 12.19 17.00 0.20
C ALA A 85 10.84 16.61 -0.41
N TYR A 86 10.00 15.96 0.41
CA TYR A 86 8.65 15.52 0.07
C TYR A 86 7.73 15.74 1.26
N GLY A 87 6.42 15.70 0.99
CA GLY A 87 5.43 15.81 2.05
C GLY A 87 4.02 15.98 1.53
N GLY A 88 3.06 15.95 2.45
CA GLY A 88 1.65 16.08 2.13
C GLY A 88 0.77 15.65 3.28
N THR A 89 -0.26 14.85 3.00
CA THR A 89 -1.21 14.36 4.01
C THR A 89 -1.07 12.87 4.21
N TYR A 90 -1.41 12.38 5.40
CA TYR A 90 -1.45 10.96 5.68
C TYR A 90 -2.74 10.55 6.38
N THR A 91 -3.09 9.28 6.20
CA THR A 91 -4.20 8.64 6.90
C THR A 91 -3.72 7.33 7.51
N VAL A 92 -4.31 6.95 8.65
CA VAL A 92 -3.99 5.70 9.34
C VAL A 92 -5.24 4.81 9.35
N ASP A 93 -5.07 3.56 8.93
CA ASP A 93 -6.09 2.51 8.97
C ASP A 93 -5.49 1.24 9.60
N GLY A 94 -5.78 1.01 10.87
CA GLY A 94 -5.11 -0.03 11.65
C GLY A 94 -3.60 0.17 11.72
N ASP A 95 -2.84 -0.81 11.22
CA ASP A 95 -1.38 -0.77 11.11
C ASP A 95 -0.89 -0.12 9.81
N ARG A 96 -1.77 0.31 8.91
CA ARG A 96 -1.41 0.91 7.63
C ARG A 96 -1.39 2.42 7.70
N VAL A 97 -0.32 3.03 7.18
CA VAL A 97 -0.17 4.48 7.00
C VAL A 97 -0.11 4.76 5.52
N LEU A 98 -1.09 5.49 4.99
CA LEU A 98 -1.09 5.94 3.60
C LEU A 98 -0.55 7.37 3.57
N LEU A 99 0.63 7.55 2.97
CA LEU A 99 1.25 8.85 2.71
C LEU A 99 0.81 9.32 1.32
N ARG A 100 0.24 10.52 1.22
CA ARG A 100 -0.12 11.18 -0.02
C ARG A 100 0.75 12.42 -0.19
N ASP A 101 1.55 12.45 -1.24
CA ASP A 101 2.41 13.58 -1.57
C ASP A 101 1.61 14.71 -2.23
N ARG A 102 2.05 15.96 -2.06
CA ARG A 102 1.44 17.15 -2.69
C ARG A 102 1.40 17.07 -4.22
N GLY A 103 2.33 16.36 -4.84
CA GLY A 103 2.41 16.08 -6.27
C GLY A 103 1.48 14.98 -6.76
N GLY A 104 0.68 14.35 -5.89
CA GLY A 104 -0.33 13.36 -6.24
C GLY A 104 0.12 11.90 -6.17
N SER A 105 1.40 11.65 -5.88
CA SER A 105 1.91 10.30 -5.59
C SER A 105 1.42 9.80 -4.23
N SER A 106 1.44 8.48 -4.03
CA SER A 106 1.11 7.90 -2.72
C SER A 106 1.96 6.67 -2.41
N GLU A 107 2.22 6.45 -1.14
CA GLU A 107 2.96 5.31 -0.63
C GLU A 107 2.27 4.73 0.61
N THR A 108 2.26 3.40 0.71
CA THR A 108 1.72 2.72 1.89
C THR A 108 2.87 2.21 2.74
N ALA A 109 2.88 2.61 4.01
CA ALA A 109 3.75 2.08 5.04
C ALA A 109 2.95 1.21 6.03
N THR A 110 3.66 0.31 6.70
CA THR A 110 3.12 -0.49 7.81
C THR A 110 3.81 -0.10 9.11
N LEU A 111 3.03 0.14 10.15
CA LEU A 111 3.50 0.35 11.51
C LEU A 111 3.68 -0.99 12.22
N GLN A 112 4.85 -1.18 12.83
CA GLN A 112 5.14 -2.34 13.67
C GLN A 112 5.90 -1.87 14.91
N GLY A 113 5.17 -1.65 16.01
CA GLY A 113 5.74 -1.04 17.21
C GLY A 113 6.30 0.36 16.92
N ASP A 114 7.60 0.52 17.10
CA ASP A 114 8.34 1.77 16.83
C ASP A 114 8.85 1.89 15.39
N GLU A 115 8.48 0.97 14.50
CA GLU A 115 8.95 0.97 13.11
C GLU A 115 7.87 1.46 12.15
N LEU A 116 8.28 2.34 11.22
CA LEU A 116 7.54 2.68 10.02
C LEU A 116 8.21 1.98 8.83
N ARG A 117 7.55 0.95 8.31
CA ARG A 117 8.07 0.11 7.21
C ARG A 117 7.47 0.55 5.90
N LEU A 118 8.28 1.20 5.06
CA LEU A 118 7.98 1.49 3.67
C LEU A 118 8.47 0.33 2.79
N PRO A 119 8.03 0.21 1.52
CA PRO A 119 8.40 -0.90 0.63
C PRO A 119 9.90 -1.15 0.50
N SER A 120 10.71 -0.08 0.53
CA SER A 120 12.16 -0.16 0.31
C SER A 120 12.98 0.10 1.58
N ILE A 121 12.34 0.51 2.69
CA ILE A 121 13.08 1.01 3.85
C ILE A 121 12.31 0.85 5.14
N THR A 122 13.05 0.64 6.23
CA THR A 122 12.49 0.65 7.59
C THR A 122 13.06 1.84 8.34
N LEU A 123 12.17 2.67 8.88
CA LEU A 123 12.49 3.81 9.71
C LEU A 123 12.10 3.49 11.15
N ARG A 124 12.91 3.92 12.12
CA ARG A 124 12.63 3.71 13.54
C ARG A 124 12.25 5.03 14.18
N ARG A 125 11.25 5.00 15.04
CA ARG A 125 10.84 6.13 15.87
C ARG A 125 12.04 6.62 16.68
N GLN A 126 12.20 7.94 16.72
CA GLN A 126 13.21 8.66 17.50
C GLN A 126 12.65 9.13 18.83
#